data_AF-A0A2N1C8G5-F1
#
_entry.id   AF-A0A2N1C8G5-F1
#
_cell.length_a   1.000
_cell.length_b   1.000
_cell.length_c   1.000
_cell.angle_alpha   90.00
_cell.angle_beta   90.00
_cell.angle_gamma   90.00
#
_symmetry.space_group_name_H-M   'P 1'
#
loop_
_entity.id
_entity.type
_entity.pdbx_description
1 polymer ?
#
loop_
_entity_poly.entity_id
_entity_poly.type
_entity_poly.pdbx_seq_one_letter_code
_entity_poly.pdbx_strand_id
1 'polypeptide(L)'
;MINSKKWQFIFKRNALTEIAKQIDFTYEEAIKPREVEIEKKIAELTNDEQKLLADFSDLEPVEGDHMYPTNDQLGIYHDQADIQHTISILDGQMISMKEMQIVYLYKNIEILLKEIIRTAFPGEDKRDLFAWDNMKYFFKLKKIEFTSIKEFEYVNQLRIVNNNIKHSSEIGTEIQKKGINEFKGLCEFNFNSLTEFYNRVKTHIEPFLDNVVVNVNLHLFEFCDERIDNIVKDYAQHMDEETLLRLSKALEAETHNKVFKRN
;
A
#
# COMPACT_ATOMS: atom_id res chain seq x y z
N MET A 1 -34.22 27.03 -12.52
CA MET A 1 -33.40 26.39 -11.48
C MET A 1 -32.87 25.06 -12.02
N ILE A 2 -31.59 24.99 -12.34
CA ILE A 2 -30.95 23.81 -12.94
C ILE A 2 -30.91 22.67 -11.92
N ASN A 3 -31.19 21.45 -12.38
CA ASN A 3 -31.56 20.26 -11.62
C ASN A 3 -30.42 19.76 -10.68
N SER A 4 -30.42 20.24 -9.42
CA SER A 4 -29.47 19.96 -8.34
C SER A 4 -29.07 18.48 -8.19
N LYS A 5 -29.99 17.54 -8.42
CA LYS A 5 -29.73 16.10 -8.27
C LYS A 5 -28.82 15.53 -9.37
N LYS A 6 -28.96 15.94 -10.64
CA LYS A 6 -28.10 15.46 -11.75
C LYS A 6 -26.64 15.90 -11.54
N TRP A 7 -26.45 17.10 -11.00
CA TRP A 7 -25.14 17.60 -10.60
C TRP A 7 -24.55 16.82 -9.43
N GLN A 8 -25.35 16.43 -8.44
CA GLN A 8 -24.88 15.56 -7.34
C GLN A 8 -24.37 14.20 -7.85
N PHE A 9 -25.00 13.61 -8.88
CA PHE A 9 -24.54 12.37 -9.51
C PHE A 9 -23.18 12.52 -10.21
N ILE A 10 -23.04 13.51 -11.09
CA ILE A 10 -21.79 13.77 -11.83
C ILE A 10 -20.68 14.16 -10.84
N PHE A 11 -20.99 15.01 -9.88
CA PHE A 11 -20.04 15.44 -8.85
C PHE A 11 -19.56 14.26 -8.00
N LYS A 12 -20.45 13.37 -7.58
CA LYS A 12 -20.08 12.18 -6.80
C LYS A 12 -19.20 11.21 -7.60
N ARG A 13 -19.53 10.95 -8.86
CA ARG A 13 -18.72 10.11 -9.76
C ARG A 13 -17.32 10.69 -9.94
N ASN A 14 -17.23 11.99 -10.22
CA ASN A 14 -15.94 12.68 -10.38
C ASN A 14 -15.15 12.72 -9.06
N ALA A 15 -15.82 12.97 -7.94
CA ALA A 15 -15.17 13.00 -6.62
C ALA A 15 -14.50 11.65 -6.29
N LEU A 16 -15.15 10.52 -6.60
CA LEU A 16 -14.54 9.20 -6.41
C LEU A 16 -13.26 9.03 -7.25
N THR A 17 -13.29 9.45 -8.51
CA THR A 17 -12.10 9.42 -9.38
C THR A 17 -10.98 10.33 -8.86
N GLU A 18 -11.32 11.53 -8.38
CA GLU A 18 -10.31 12.44 -7.85
C GLU A 18 -9.71 11.95 -6.52
N ILE A 19 -10.43 11.18 -5.70
CA ILE A 19 -9.86 10.54 -4.52
C ILE A 19 -8.80 9.50 -4.91
N ALA A 20 -9.06 8.64 -5.90
CA ALA A 20 -8.08 7.62 -6.32
C ALA A 20 -6.74 8.21 -6.78
N LYS A 21 -6.77 9.41 -7.38
CA LYS A 21 -5.58 10.14 -7.84
C LYS A 21 -4.79 10.83 -6.73
N GLN A 22 -5.29 10.85 -5.50
CA GLN A 22 -4.60 11.46 -4.35
C GLN A 22 -3.59 10.51 -3.69
N ILE A 23 -3.23 9.40 -4.35
CA ILE A 23 -2.14 8.57 -3.87
C ILE A 23 -0.86 9.41 -3.78
N ASP A 24 -0.23 9.32 -2.61
CA ASP A 24 0.90 10.16 -2.26
C ASP A 24 2.17 9.30 -2.18
N PHE A 25 3.19 9.75 -2.91
CA PHE A 25 4.54 9.16 -2.95
C PHE A 25 5.60 10.12 -2.39
N THR A 26 5.20 11.23 -1.75
CA THR A 26 6.11 12.26 -1.21
C THR A 26 7.12 11.73 -0.20
N TYR A 27 6.81 10.64 0.51
CA TYR A 27 7.78 10.02 1.42
C TYR A 27 9.05 9.57 0.70
N GLU A 28 8.94 9.03 -0.53
CA GLU A 28 10.09 8.63 -1.35
C GLU A 28 10.98 9.83 -1.66
N GLU A 29 10.39 10.93 -2.10
CA GLU A 29 11.14 12.15 -2.40
C GLU A 29 11.75 12.77 -1.14
N ALA A 30 11.08 12.63 0.00
CA ALA A 30 11.56 13.15 1.28
C ALA A 30 12.79 12.39 1.82
N ILE A 31 12.86 11.06 1.63
CA ILE A 31 13.99 10.24 2.12
C ILE A 31 15.18 10.25 1.16
N LYS A 32 14.97 10.50 -0.13
CA LYS A 32 15.98 10.39 -1.18
C LYS A 32 17.28 11.18 -0.92
N PRO A 33 17.27 12.43 -0.43
CA PRO A 33 18.50 13.14 -0.10
C PRO A 33 19.32 12.44 0.99
N ARG A 34 18.63 11.85 1.98
CA ARG A 34 19.25 11.11 3.08
C ARG A 34 19.82 9.77 2.61
N GLU A 35 19.13 9.07 1.70
CA GLU A 35 19.65 7.85 1.07
C GLU A 35 20.98 8.13 0.36
N VAL A 36 21.02 9.16 -0.48
CA VAL A 36 22.24 9.55 -1.21
C VAL A 36 23.38 9.94 -0.25
N GLU A 37 23.07 10.64 0.84
CA GLU A 37 24.06 10.99 1.86
C GLU A 37 24.66 9.75 2.54
N ILE A 38 23.80 8.79 2.92
CA ILE A 38 24.24 7.55 3.56
C ILE A 38 25.07 6.69 2.58
N GLU A 39 24.61 6.51 1.35
CA GLU A 39 25.34 5.75 0.32
C GLU A 39 26.74 6.33 0.10
N LYS A 40 26.84 7.67 0.00
CA LYS A 40 28.13 8.35 -0.12
C LYS A 40 29.02 8.08 1.09
N LYS A 41 28.48 8.16 2.30
CA LYS A 41 29.25 7.93 3.53
C LYS A 41 29.72 6.48 3.66
N ILE A 42 28.89 5.51 3.29
CA ILE A 42 29.28 4.09 3.23
C ILE A 42 30.43 3.90 2.23
N ALA A 43 30.35 4.53 1.05
CA ALA A 43 31.41 4.44 0.04
C ALA A 43 32.74 5.04 0.54
N GLU A 44 32.69 6.19 1.24
CA GLU A 44 33.87 6.81 1.87
C GLU A 44 34.49 5.88 2.92
N LEU A 45 33.68 5.36 3.85
CA LEU A 45 34.12 4.44 4.90
C LEU A 45 34.70 3.13 4.35
N THR A 46 34.09 2.57 3.30
CA THR A 46 34.58 1.36 2.63
C THR A 46 35.94 1.60 1.99
N ASN A 47 36.16 2.77 1.40
CA ASN A 47 37.44 3.14 0.83
C ASN A 47 38.51 3.38 1.92
N ASP A 48 38.13 3.93 3.07
CA ASP A 48 39.05 4.10 4.20
C ASP A 48 39.41 2.75 4.86
N GLU A 49 38.46 1.81 4.95
CA GLU A 49 38.74 0.43 5.36
C GLU A 49 39.75 -0.25 4.42
N GLN A 50 39.59 -0.07 3.09
CA GLN A 50 40.53 -0.62 2.11
C GLN A 50 41.94 -0.06 2.25
N LYS A 51 42.09 1.24 2.58
CA LYS A 51 43.40 1.85 2.85
C LYS A 51 44.02 1.28 4.13
N LEU A 52 43.24 1.16 5.21
CA LEU A 52 43.72 0.56 6.47
C LEU A 52 44.22 -0.88 6.28
N LEU A 53 43.53 -1.67 5.44
CA LEU A 53 43.96 -3.02 5.10
C LEU A 53 45.26 -3.04 4.27
N ALA A 54 45.45 -2.06 3.38
CA ALA A 54 46.71 -1.90 2.64
C ALA A 54 47.86 -1.52 3.59
N ASP A 55 47.65 -0.54 4.46
CA ASP A 55 48.63 -0.12 5.48
C ASP A 55 48.99 -1.29 6.42
N PHE A 56 48.02 -2.14 6.77
CA PHE A 56 48.27 -3.35 7.55
C PHE A 56 49.16 -4.36 6.82
N SER A 57 48.97 -4.52 5.50
CA SER A 57 49.75 -5.46 4.69
C SER A 57 51.22 -5.04 4.51
N ASP A 58 51.51 -3.75 4.69
CA ASP A 58 52.85 -3.17 4.64
C ASP A 58 53.61 -3.29 5.98
N LEU A 59 52.95 -3.71 7.07
CA LEU A 59 53.61 -3.94 8.35
C LEU A 59 54.37 -5.26 8.35
N GLU A 60 55.67 -5.22 8.68
CA GLU A 60 56.51 -6.42 8.79
C GLU A 60 55.93 -7.39 9.83
N PRO A 61 55.84 -8.71 9.52
CA PRO A 61 55.45 -9.70 10.51
C PRO A 61 56.47 -9.74 11.64
N VAL A 62 55.99 -9.82 12.89
CA VAL A 62 56.85 -9.90 14.07
C VAL A 62 57.71 -11.18 14.00
N GLU A 63 59.02 -11.04 13.81
CA GLU A 63 59.96 -12.16 13.93
C GLU A 63 60.17 -12.53 15.41
N GLY A 64 59.71 -13.72 15.83
CA GLY A 64 59.99 -14.28 17.15
C GLY A 64 58.86 -15.11 17.77
N ASP A 65 59.17 -15.81 18.86
CA ASP A 65 58.33 -16.79 19.59
C ASP A 65 57.13 -16.17 20.35
N HIS A 66 56.85 -14.88 20.13
CA HIS A 66 55.75 -14.14 20.74
C HIS A 66 54.76 -13.67 19.69
N MET A 67 53.70 -14.48 19.55
CA MET A 67 52.58 -14.35 18.61
C MET A 67 51.56 -13.29 19.05
N TYR A 68 52.00 -12.09 19.44
CA TYR A 68 51.12 -10.99 19.85
C TYR A 68 51.15 -9.83 18.85
N PRO A 69 50.00 -9.25 18.47
CA PRO A 69 49.95 -8.10 17.58
C PRO A 69 50.70 -6.90 18.16
N THR A 70 51.34 -6.11 17.30
CA THR A 70 51.96 -4.83 17.70
C THR A 70 50.88 -3.80 18.09
N ASN A 71 51.27 -2.74 18.82
CA ASN A 71 50.33 -1.65 19.15
C ASN A 71 49.74 -0.98 17.90
N ASP A 72 50.53 -0.86 16.82
CA ASP A 72 50.07 -0.30 15.55
C ASP A 72 49.05 -1.23 14.86
N GLN A 73 49.29 -2.55 14.89
CA GLN A 73 48.33 -3.55 14.42
C GLN A 73 47.03 -3.53 15.23
N LEU A 74 47.12 -3.41 16.56
CA LEU A 74 45.94 -3.25 17.43
C LEU A 74 45.16 -1.98 17.10
N GLY A 75 45.86 -0.86 16.84
CA GLY A 75 45.24 0.39 16.40
C GLY A 75 44.43 0.21 15.11
N ILE A 76 45.01 -0.43 14.10
CA ILE A 76 44.33 -0.71 12.83
C ILE A 76 43.10 -1.60 13.03
N TYR A 77 43.18 -2.63 13.88
CA TYR A 77 42.01 -3.47 14.20
C TYR A 77 40.89 -2.69 14.89
N HIS A 78 41.23 -1.76 15.78
CA HIS A 78 40.24 -0.90 16.43
C HIS A 78 39.57 0.03 15.40
N ASP A 79 40.35 0.69 14.55
CA ASP A 79 39.81 1.58 13.52
C ASP A 79 38.93 0.82 12.51
N GLN A 80 39.35 -0.38 12.11
CA GLN A 80 38.54 -1.25 11.25
C GLN A 80 37.21 -1.62 11.91
N ALA A 81 37.24 -2.04 13.19
CA ALA A 81 36.02 -2.40 13.92
C ALA A 81 35.06 -1.21 14.02
N ASP A 82 35.57 0.00 14.27
CA ASP A 82 34.77 1.22 14.34
C ASP A 82 34.13 1.58 13.00
N ILE A 83 34.88 1.42 11.90
CA ILE A 83 34.35 1.61 10.54
C ILE A 83 33.24 0.61 10.24
N GLN A 84 33.47 -0.68 10.47
CA GLN A 84 32.49 -1.74 10.21
C GLN A 84 31.22 -1.55 11.03
N HIS A 85 31.36 -1.19 12.31
CA HIS A 85 30.24 -0.88 13.18
C HIS A 85 29.44 0.33 12.64
N THR A 86 30.13 1.37 12.15
CA THR A 86 29.49 2.54 11.56
C THR A 86 28.73 2.18 10.28
N ILE A 87 29.32 1.38 9.39
CA ILE A 87 28.64 0.88 8.18
C ILE A 87 27.39 0.09 8.54
N SER A 88 27.47 -0.82 9.51
CA SER A 88 26.32 -1.61 9.98
C SER A 88 25.16 -0.73 10.49
N ILE A 89 25.46 0.34 11.23
CA ILE A 89 24.44 1.30 11.66
C ILE A 89 23.80 2.00 10.45
N LEU A 90 24.60 2.43 9.48
CA LEU A 90 24.13 3.12 8.28
C LEU A 90 23.24 2.21 7.41
N ASP A 91 23.62 0.95 7.23
CA ASP A 91 22.80 -0.06 6.54
C ASP A 91 21.45 -0.26 7.26
N GLY A 92 21.47 -0.36 8.60
CA GLY A 92 20.25 -0.45 9.40
C GLY A 92 19.33 0.77 9.22
N GLN A 93 19.89 1.97 9.10
CA GLN A 93 19.12 3.18 8.76
C GLN A 93 18.51 3.09 7.37
N MET A 94 19.25 2.61 6.37
CA MET A 94 18.72 2.43 5.00
C MET A 94 17.57 1.43 4.95
N ILE A 95 17.71 0.28 5.61
CA ILE A 95 16.64 -0.71 5.74
C ILE A 95 15.41 -0.07 6.39
N SER A 96 15.59 0.63 7.52
CA SER A 96 14.50 1.28 8.24
C SER A 96 13.74 2.32 7.38
N MET A 97 14.45 3.07 6.54
CA MET A 97 13.82 4.03 5.63
C MET A 97 12.94 3.32 4.59
N LYS A 98 13.40 2.21 4.01
CA LYS A 98 12.60 1.41 3.06
C LYS A 98 11.41 0.71 3.70
N GLU A 99 11.58 0.23 4.93
CA GLU A 99 10.46 -0.30 5.72
C GLU A 99 9.37 0.76 5.94
N MET A 100 9.76 1.95 6.35
CA MET A 100 8.83 3.06 6.55
C MET A 100 8.19 3.51 5.24
N GLN A 101 8.90 3.46 4.12
CA GLN A 101 8.36 3.72 2.79
C GLN A 101 7.21 2.77 2.44
N ILE A 102 7.36 1.47 2.74
CA ILE A 102 6.33 0.45 2.57
C ILE A 102 5.13 0.69 3.51
N VAL A 103 5.40 0.96 4.80
CA VAL A 103 4.36 1.22 5.80
C VAL A 103 3.53 2.45 5.41
N TYR A 104 4.19 3.52 4.98
CA TYR A 104 3.56 4.75 4.52
C TYR A 104 2.69 4.52 3.29
N LEU A 105 3.19 3.81 2.27
CA LEU A 105 2.42 3.51 1.06
C LEU A 105 1.15 2.72 1.39
N TYR A 106 1.26 1.68 2.22
CA TYR A 106 0.10 0.90 2.64
C TYR A 106 -0.91 1.78 3.41
N LYS A 107 -0.42 2.68 4.27
CA LYS A 107 -1.28 3.60 5.02
C LYS A 107 -2.06 4.53 4.09
N ASN A 108 -1.44 5.05 3.04
CA ASN A 108 -2.14 5.88 2.05
C ASN A 108 -3.26 5.11 1.35
N ILE A 109 -3.01 3.86 0.94
CA ILE A 109 -4.05 3.02 0.34
C ILE A 109 -5.24 2.84 1.29
N GLU A 110 -4.98 2.56 2.57
CA GLU A 110 -6.06 2.43 3.56
C GLU A 110 -6.88 3.71 3.70
N ILE A 111 -6.23 4.87 3.71
CA ILE A 111 -6.89 6.17 3.80
C ILE A 111 -7.79 6.39 2.57
N LEU A 112 -7.25 6.17 1.37
CA LEU A 112 -7.98 6.40 0.12
C LEU A 112 -9.16 5.44 -0.05
N LEU A 113 -8.99 4.16 0.28
CA LEU A 113 -10.10 3.20 0.25
C LEU A 113 -11.21 3.60 1.23
N LYS A 114 -10.85 4.10 2.42
CA LYS A 114 -11.83 4.61 3.39
C LYS A 114 -12.55 5.84 2.85
N GLU A 115 -11.85 6.76 2.19
CA GLU A 115 -12.47 7.94 1.58
C GLU A 115 -13.39 7.59 0.40
N ILE A 116 -12.99 6.64 -0.43
CA ILE A 116 -13.84 6.08 -1.50
C ILE A 116 -15.14 5.54 -0.89
N ILE A 117 -15.05 4.68 0.13
CA ILE A 117 -16.23 4.11 0.80
C ILE A 117 -17.07 5.22 1.46
N ARG A 118 -16.43 6.17 2.14
CA ARG A 118 -17.12 7.27 2.83
C ARG A 118 -17.95 8.11 1.87
N THR A 119 -17.36 8.42 0.72
CA THR A 119 -17.97 9.20 -0.35
C THR A 119 -19.07 8.39 -1.05
N ALA A 120 -18.81 7.13 -1.36
CA ALA A 120 -19.73 6.25 -2.07
C ALA A 120 -20.99 5.90 -1.24
N PHE A 121 -20.83 5.67 0.06
CA PHE A 121 -21.89 5.17 0.94
C PHE A 121 -22.05 6.06 2.19
N PRO A 122 -22.65 7.26 2.04
CA PRO A 122 -22.95 8.11 3.18
C PRO A 122 -24.09 7.50 4.02
N GLY A 123 -23.83 7.21 5.30
CA GLY A 123 -24.84 6.70 6.24
C GLY A 123 -24.59 5.28 6.78
N GLU A 124 -23.68 4.51 6.19
CA GLU A 124 -23.25 3.21 6.76
C GLU A 124 -22.45 3.41 8.05
N ASP A 125 -22.54 2.51 9.03
CA ASP A 125 -21.70 2.56 10.24
C ASP A 125 -20.26 2.20 9.88
N LYS A 126 -19.35 3.16 10.11
CA LYS A 126 -17.98 3.14 9.56
C LYS A 126 -16.92 2.83 10.62
N ARG A 127 -17.34 2.59 11.87
CA ARG A 127 -16.40 2.34 12.99
C ARG A 127 -15.54 1.11 12.80
N ASP A 128 -15.97 0.16 11.96
CA ASP A 128 -15.28 -1.11 11.77
C ASP A 128 -14.50 -1.22 10.45
N LEU A 129 -14.52 -0.19 9.59
CA LEU A 129 -13.78 -0.20 8.31
C LEU A 129 -12.25 -0.07 8.48
N PHE A 130 -11.74 -0.11 9.71
CA PHE A 130 -10.30 -0.05 9.99
C PHE A 130 -9.59 -1.38 9.74
N ALA A 131 -10.30 -2.51 9.79
CA ALA A 131 -9.72 -3.82 9.51
C ALA A 131 -9.89 -4.18 8.02
N TRP A 132 -8.83 -4.71 7.41
CA TRP A 132 -8.84 -5.16 6.01
C TRP A 132 -9.92 -6.20 5.73
N ASP A 133 -10.18 -7.11 6.68
CA ASP A 133 -11.24 -8.12 6.55
C ASP A 133 -12.63 -7.50 6.57
N ASN A 134 -12.84 -6.48 7.40
CA ASN A 134 -14.10 -5.74 7.43
C ASN A 134 -14.33 -4.97 6.12
N MET A 135 -13.26 -4.45 5.51
CA MET A 135 -13.34 -3.83 4.19
C MET A 135 -13.73 -4.84 3.09
N LYS A 136 -13.10 -6.02 3.06
CA LYS A 136 -13.49 -7.11 2.15
C LYS A 136 -14.96 -7.50 2.35
N TYR A 137 -15.38 -7.67 3.60
CA TYR A 137 -16.75 -8.00 3.94
C TYR A 137 -17.73 -6.91 3.51
N PHE A 138 -17.39 -5.64 3.71
CA PHE A 138 -18.20 -4.50 3.28
C PHE A 138 -18.43 -4.51 1.76
N PHE A 139 -17.39 -4.67 0.95
CA PHE A 139 -17.55 -4.75 -0.50
C PHE A 139 -18.40 -5.96 -0.92
N LYS A 140 -18.21 -7.11 -0.27
CA LYS A 140 -19.03 -8.30 -0.49
C LYS A 140 -20.51 -8.04 -0.21
N LEU A 141 -20.85 -7.33 0.88
CA LEU A 141 -22.24 -6.93 1.16
C LEU A 141 -22.84 -6.04 0.08
N LYS A 142 -22.01 -5.22 -0.58
CA LYS A 142 -22.42 -4.42 -1.74
C LYS A 142 -22.38 -5.20 -3.06
N LYS A 143 -22.17 -6.52 -3.02
CA LYS A 143 -22.03 -7.41 -4.20
C LYS A 143 -20.91 -6.95 -5.13
N ILE A 144 -19.83 -6.38 -4.56
CA ILE A 144 -18.60 -6.02 -5.26
C ILE A 144 -17.53 -7.04 -4.88
N GLU A 145 -17.03 -7.79 -5.85
CA GLU A 145 -16.00 -8.82 -5.65
C GLU A 145 -14.61 -8.20 -5.48
N PHE A 146 -14.33 -7.63 -4.31
CA PHE A 146 -13.12 -6.84 -4.04
C PHE A 146 -11.80 -7.60 -4.28
N THR A 147 -11.75 -8.89 -3.94
CA THR A 147 -10.56 -9.74 -4.14
C THR A 147 -10.29 -10.07 -5.61
N SER A 148 -11.30 -9.90 -6.47
CA SER A 148 -11.22 -10.15 -7.91
C SER A 148 -10.92 -8.88 -8.70
N ILE A 149 -10.80 -7.73 -8.03
CA ILE A 149 -10.41 -6.47 -8.65
C ILE A 149 -8.99 -6.61 -9.20
N LYS A 150 -8.79 -6.13 -10.43
CA LYS A 150 -7.49 -6.14 -11.09
C LYS A 150 -6.44 -5.47 -10.19
N GLU A 151 -5.24 -6.04 -10.16
CA GLU A 151 -4.11 -5.63 -9.31
C GLU A 151 -4.26 -5.86 -7.79
N PHE A 152 -5.37 -6.44 -7.32
CA PHE A 152 -5.59 -6.71 -5.89
C PHE A 152 -4.45 -7.48 -5.22
N GLU A 153 -3.86 -8.45 -5.92
CA GLU A 153 -2.80 -9.29 -5.35
C GLU A 153 -1.57 -8.47 -4.94
N TYR A 154 -1.19 -7.42 -5.67
CA TYR A 154 -0.05 -6.56 -5.31
C TYR A 154 -0.32 -5.78 -4.03
N VAL A 155 -1.54 -5.27 -3.87
CA VAL A 155 -1.96 -4.57 -2.64
C VAL A 155 -2.04 -5.54 -1.46
N ASN A 156 -2.48 -6.77 -1.71
CA ASN A 156 -2.49 -7.79 -0.68
C ASN A 156 -1.07 -8.23 -0.29
N GLN A 157 -0.12 -8.32 -1.23
CA GLN A 157 1.30 -8.54 -0.92
C GLN A 157 1.86 -7.39 -0.08
N LEU A 158 1.55 -6.14 -0.45
CA LEU A 158 1.94 -4.95 0.34
C LEU A 158 1.42 -5.01 1.77
N ARG A 159 0.15 -5.38 1.96
CA ARG A 159 -0.45 -5.59 3.29
C ARG A 159 0.34 -6.61 4.11
N ILE A 160 0.69 -7.74 3.50
CA ILE A 160 1.39 -8.84 4.16
C ILE A 160 2.78 -8.39 4.61
N VAL A 161 3.53 -7.73 3.72
CA VAL A 161 4.88 -7.22 4.02
C VAL A 161 4.83 -6.13 5.08
N ASN A 162 3.91 -5.15 4.95
CA ASN A 162 3.69 -4.12 5.98
C ASN A 162 3.39 -4.74 7.36
N ASN A 163 2.55 -5.79 7.41
CA ASN A 163 2.22 -6.44 8.68
C ASN A 163 3.41 -7.19 9.28
N ASN A 164 4.24 -7.82 8.44
CA ASN A 164 5.45 -8.47 8.93
C ASN A 164 6.45 -7.46 9.48
N ILE A 165 6.75 -6.37 8.74
CA ILE A 165 7.63 -5.27 9.18
C ILE A 165 7.20 -4.71 10.55
N LYS A 166 5.89 -4.54 10.79
CA LYS A 166 5.37 -4.01 12.07
C LYS A 166 5.57 -4.92 13.28
N HIS A 167 5.82 -6.20 13.06
CA HIS A 167 5.79 -7.22 14.10
C HIS A 167 7.05 -8.07 14.19
N SER A 168 7.94 -7.99 13.19
CA SER A 168 9.12 -8.84 13.07
C SER A 168 10.17 -8.20 12.17
N SER A 169 11.44 -8.36 12.53
CA SER A 169 12.59 -8.09 11.65
C SER A 169 12.87 -9.25 10.69
N GLU A 170 12.44 -10.47 11.05
CA GLU A 170 12.57 -11.66 10.21
C GLU A 170 11.42 -11.80 9.23
N ILE A 171 11.71 -12.36 8.05
CA ILE A 171 10.74 -12.62 6.99
C ILE A 171 9.77 -13.71 7.44
N GLY A 172 8.51 -13.32 7.60
CA GLY A 172 7.47 -14.19 8.11
C GLY A 172 7.03 -15.31 7.15
N THR A 173 6.48 -16.39 7.73
CA THR A 173 6.00 -17.55 6.96
C THR A 173 4.90 -17.20 5.94
N GLU A 174 4.11 -16.15 6.17
CA GLU A 174 3.07 -15.70 5.21
C GLU A 174 3.69 -15.16 3.91
N ILE A 175 4.79 -14.42 4.01
CA ILE A 175 5.54 -13.91 2.84
C ILE A 175 6.08 -15.07 2.02
N GLN A 176 6.70 -16.06 2.67
CA GLN A 176 7.24 -17.24 2.01
C GLN A 176 6.13 -18.08 1.35
N LYS A 177 5.00 -18.29 2.04
CA LYS A 177 3.83 -19.01 1.49
C LYS A 177 3.22 -18.31 0.27
N LYS A 178 3.24 -16.97 0.26
CA LYS A 178 2.79 -16.18 -0.88
C LYS A 178 3.76 -16.17 -2.05
N GLY A 179 5.00 -16.60 -1.84
CA GLY A 179 6.01 -16.67 -2.90
C GLY A 179 6.37 -15.28 -3.43
N ILE A 180 6.49 -14.28 -2.54
CA ILE A 180 6.94 -12.94 -2.94
C ILE A 180 8.41 -13.04 -3.37
N ASN A 181 8.68 -12.81 -4.65
CA ASN A 181 9.94 -13.17 -5.29
C ASN A 181 11.16 -12.48 -4.67
N GLU A 182 11.03 -11.22 -4.28
CA GLU A 182 12.12 -10.41 -3.72
C GLU A 182 12.63 -10.92 -2.37
N PHE A 183 11.81 -11.71 -1.68
CA PHE A 183 12.11 -12.23 -0.34
C PHE A 183 12.40 -13.73 -0.35
N LYS A 184 12.49 -14.34 -1.54
CA LYS A 184 12.66 -15.79 -1.68
C LYS A 184 14.05 -16.21 -1.21
N GLY A 185 14.09 -17.12 -0.24
CA GLY A 185 15.34 -17.66 0.31
C GLY A 185 16.05 -16.71 1.28
N LEU A 186 15.47 -15.55 1.59
CA LEU A 186 15.98 -14.63 2.60
C LEU A 186 15.36 -14.94 3.96
N CYS A 187 16.16 -14.81 5.01
CA CYS A 187 15.70 -14.92 6.41
C CYS A 187 15.25 -13.56 6.97
N GLU A 188 15.87 -12.48 6.51
CA GLU A 188 15.66 -11.11 6.97
C GLU A 188 15.52 -10.16 5.78
N PHE A 189 14.87 -9.01 6.02
CA PHE A 189 14.81 -7.94 5.02
C PHE A 189 16.17 -7.28 4.84
N ASN A 190 16.48 -6.92 3.61
CA ASN A 190 17.62 -6.05 3.29
C ASN A 190 17.19 -4.93 2.36
N PHE A 191 18.04 -3.90 2.24
CA PHE A 191 17.75 -2.71 1.46
C PHE A 191 17.34 -3.01 0.02
N ASN A 192 18.07 -3.90 -0.67
CA ASN A 192 17.82 -4.24 -2.07
C ASN A 192 16.46 -4.94 -2.23
N SER A 193 16.18 -5.96 -1.41
CA SER A 193 14.91 -6.71 -1.47
C SER A 193 13.69 -5.83 -1.21
N LEU A 194 13.78 -4.91 -0.25
CA LEU A 194 12.70 -3.95 0.05
C LEU A 194 12.53 -2.93 -1.08
N THR A 195 13.63 -2.46 -1.66
CA THR A 195 13.62 -1.51 -2.79
C THR A 195 12.98 -2.13 -4.03
N GLU A 196 13.39 -3.34 -4.41
CA GLU A 196 12.82 -4.07 -5.54
C GLU A 196 11.33 -4.32 -5.34
N PHE A 197 10.95 -4.79 -4.14
CA PHE A 197 9.55 -5.04 -3.79
C PHE A 197 8.70 -3.77 -3.88
N TYR A 198 9.19 -2.68 -3.28
CA TYR A 198 8.50 -1.39 -3.31
C TYR A 198 8.30 -0.90 -4.74
N ASN A 199 9.36 -0.89 -5.54
CA ASN A 199 9.32 -0.42 -6.93
C ASN A 199 8.36 -1.23 -7.78
N ARG A 200 8.33 -2.56 -7.61
CA ARG A 200 7.34 -3.40 -8.28
C ARG A 200 5.93 -3.05 -7.84
N VAL A 201 5.65 -3.07 -6.53
CA VAL A 201 4.28 -2.90 -6.04
C VAL A 201 3.71 -1.51 -6.33
N LYS A 202 4.53 -0.46 -6.23
CA LYS A 202 4.15 0.95 -6.44
C LYS A 202 3.39 1.17 -7.74
N THR A 203 3.85 0.57 -8.84
CA THR A 203 3.25 0.76 -10.17
C THR A 203 1.85 0.19 -10.31
N HIS A 204 1.43 -0.68 -9.39
CA HIS A 204 0.12 -1.33 -9.40
C HIS A 204 -0.91 -0.65 -8.49
N ILE A 205 -0.49 0.31 -7.66
CA ILE A 205 -1.37 0.95 -6.67
C ILE A 205 -2.40 1.88 -7.30
N GLU A 206 -1.97 2.77 -8.19
CA GLU A 206 -2.88 3.66 -8.93
C GLU A 206 -3.91 2.87 -9.74
N PRO A 207 -3.50 1.91 -10.61
CA PRO A 207 -4.47 1.09 -11.33
C PRO A 207 -5.43 0.33 -10.42
N PHE A 208 -4.97 -0.15 -9.27
CA PHE A 208 -5.85 -0.81 -8.31
C PHE A 208 -6.95 0.15 -7.81
N LEU A 209 -6.58 1.33 -7.34
CA LEU A 209 -7.53 2.33 -6.82
C LEU A 209 -8.53 2.77 -7.89
N ASP A 210 -8.07 2.95 -9.13
CA ASP A 210 -8.93 3.25 -10.27
C ASP A 210 -9.95 2.13 -10.52
N ASN A 211 -9.52 0.86 -10.49
CA ASN A 211 -10.43 -0.27 -10.67
C ASN A 211 -11.43 -0.40 -9.52
N VAL A 212 -11.05 -0.05 -8.28
CA VAL A 212 -11.99 0.05 -7.15
C VAL A 212 -13.06 1.10 -7.45
N VAL A 213 -12.65 2.29 -7.87
CA VAL A 213 -13.59 3.38 -8.21
C VAL A 213 -14.50 2.99 -9.37
N VAL A 214 -13.99 2.33 -10.41
CA VAL A 214 -14.80 1.80 -11.51
C VAL A 214 -15.88 0.87 -10.97
N ASN A 215 -15.51 -0.15 -10.19
CA ASN A 215 -16.47 -1.11 -9.64
C ASN A 215 -17.51 -0.46 -8.72
N VAL A 216 -17.09 0.50 -7.89
CA VAL A 216 -18.01 1.29 -7.06
C VAL A 216 -18.97 2.13 -7.91
N ASN A 217 -18.48 2.77 -8.97
CA ASN A 217 -19.31 3.54 -9.88
C ASN A 217 -20.33 2.66 -10.62
N LEU A 218 -19.90 1.49 -11.12
CA LEU A 218 -20.80 0.50 -11.73
C LEU A 218 -21.92 0.12 -10.76
N HIS A 219 -21.55 -0.20 -9.52
CA HIS A 219 -22.52 -0.53 -8.47
C HIS A 219 -23.50 0.63 -8.18
N LEU A 220 -23.02 1.86 -8.10
CA LEU A 220 -23.86 3.00 -7.72
C LEU A 220 -24.74 3.54 -8.86
N PHE A 221 -24.29 3.42 -10.10
CA PHE A 221 -24.86 4.19 -11.21
C PHE A 221 -25.33 3.36 -12.40
N GLU A 222 -24.92 2.09 -12.53
CA GLU A 222 -25.35 1.24 -13.64
C GLU A 222 -26.43 0.25 -13.22
N PHE A 223 -27.61 0.40 -13.82
CA PHE A 223 -28.79 -0.44 -13.60
C PHE A 223 -29.22 -1.04 -14.94
N CYS A 224 -28.61 -2.17 -15.31
CA CYS A 224 -29.04 -2.94 -16.48
C CYS A 224 -30.40 -3.62 -16.24
N ASP A 225 -31.07 -4.03 -17.32
CA ASP A 225 -32.38 -4.67 -17.26
C ASP A 225 -32.40 -5.88 -16.32
N GLU A 226 -31.37 -6.75 -16.40
CA GLU A 226 -31.24 -7.89 -15.50
C GLU A 226 -31.17 -7.48 -14.02
N ARG A 227 -30.43 -6.40 -13.71
CA ARG A 227 -30.35 -5.89 -12.33
C ARG A 227 -31.69 -5.30 -11.89
N ILE A 228 -32.39 -4.59 -12.77
CA ILE A 228 -33.72 -4.05 -12.51
C ILE A 228 -34.69 -5.21 -12.24
N ASP A 229 -34.70 -6.22 -13.09
CA ASP A 229 -35.54 -7.42 -12.93
C ASP A 229 -35.28 -8.13 -11.61
N ASN A 230 -34.01 -8.28 -11.23
CA ASN A 230 -33.64 -8.87 -9.96
C ASN A 230 -34.13 -8.05 -8.76
N ILE A 231 -34.05 -6.71 -8.83
CA ILE A 231 -34.61 -5.83 -7.80
C ILE A 231 -36.13 -6.00 -7.69
N VAL A 232 -36.83 -6.02 -8.84
CA VAL A 232 -38.29 -6.20 -8.87
C VAL A 232 -38.68 -7.56 -8.30
N LYS A 233 -37.99 -8.63 -8.68
CA LYS A 233 -38.24 -9.98 -8.16
C LYS A 233 -38.01 -10.06 -6.65
N ASP A 234 -36.93 -9.47 -6.14
CA ASP A 234 -36.59 -9.45 -4.72
C ASP A 234 -37.69 -8.74 -3.90
N TYR A 235 -38.15 -7.58 -4.34
CA TYR A 235 -39.28 -6.89 -3.70
C TYR A 235 -40.59 -7.70 -3.81
N ALA A 236 -40.87 -8.27 -4.98
CA ALA A 236 -42.10 -9.03 -5.21
C ALA A 236 -42.19 -10.31 -4.36
N GLN A 237 -41.06 -10.86 -3.92
CA GLN A 237 -41.02 -12.02 -3.01
C GLN A 237 -41.37 -11.66 -1.56
N HIS A 238 -41.21 -10.40 -1.16
CA HIS A 238 -41.32 -9.97 0.24
C HIS A 238 -42.47 -9.00 0.50
N MET A 239 -43.04 -8.41 -0.54
CA MET A 239 -44.14 -7.46 -0.46
C MET A 239 -45.44 -8.08 -0.96
N ASP A 240 -46.56 -7.70 -0.34
CA ASP A 240 -47.88 -8.00 -0.89
C ASP A 240 -48.20 -7.12 -2.11
N GLU A 241 -49.25 -7.49 -2.82
CA GLU A 241 -49.69 -6.82 -4.05
C GLU A 241 -50.00 -5.33 -3.84
N GLU A 242 -50.65 -4.99 -2.72
CA GLU A 242 -51.01 -3.60 -2.40
C GLU A 242 -49.75 -2.75 -2.18
N THR A 243 -48.77 -3.27 -1.45
CA THR A 243 -47.50 -2.59 -1.15
C THR A 243 -46.66 -2.41 -2.42
N LEU A 244 -46.59 -3.42 -3.29
CA LEU A 244 -45.92 -3.33 -4.59
C LEU A 244 -46.56 -2.27 -5.49
N LEU A 245 -47.89 -2.21 -5.53
CA LEU A 245 -48.60 -1.21 -6.33
C LEU A 245 -48.33 0.21 -5.83
N ARG A 246 -48.25 0.41 -4.50
CA ARG A 246 -47.86 1.69 -3.90
C ARG A 246 -46.43 2.08 -4.28
N LEU A 247 -45.48 1.13 -4.25
CA LEU A 247 -44.10 1.35 -4.68
C LEU A 247 -44.03 1.76 -6.17
N SER A 248 -44.75 1.04 -7.04
CA SER A 248 -44.81 1.35 -8.48
C SER A 248 -45.28 2.78 -8.73
N LYS A 249 -46.40 3.17 -8.11
CA LYS A 249 -46.94 4.54 -8.23
C LYS A 249 -45.98 5.61 -7.73
N ALA A 250 -45.26 5.34 -6.63
CA ALA A 250 -44.26 6.28 -6.11
C ALA A 250 -43.07 6.46 -7.07
N LEU A 251 -42.61 5.38 -7.71
CA LEU A 251 -41.54 5.43 -8.71
C LEU A 251 -41.98 6.15 -10.00
N GLU A 252 -43.22 5.91 -10.46
CA GLU A 252 -43.82 6.64 -11.59
C GLU A 252 -43.89 8.14 -11.32
N ALA A 253 -44.37 8.53 -10.13
CA ALA A 253 -44.43 9.93 -9.71
C ALA A 253 -43.03 10.59 -9.74
N GLU A 254 -41.99 9.91 -9.25
CA GLU A 254 -40.63 10.45 -9.32
C GLU A 254 -40.03 10.47 -10.73
N THR A 255 -40.48 9.58 -11.61
CA THR A 255 -40.10 9.60 -13.02
C THR A 255 -40.72 10.82 -13.72
N HIS A 256 -42.01 11.09 -13.51
CA HIS A 256 -42.67 12.29 -14.03
C HIS A 256 -42.01 13.57 -13.51
N ASN A 257 -41.69 13.64 -12.22
CA ASN A 257 -40.98 14.79 -11.64
C ASN A 257 -39.58 15.00 -12.25
N LYS A 258 -38.88 13.93 -12.65
CA LYS A 258 -37.58 14.03 -13.33
C LYS A 258 -37.71 14.51 -14.78
N VAL A 259 -38.76 14.10 -15.50
CA VAL A 259 -39.02 14.52 -16.89
C VAL A 259 -39.45 15.98 -16.95
N PHE A 260 -40.37 16.41 -16.09
CA PHE A 260 -40.82 17.82 -16.03
C PHE A 260 -39.72 18.81 -15.63
N LYS A 261 -38.71 18.38 -14.85
CA LYS A 261 -37.53 19.20 -14.52
C LYS A 261 -36.44 19.24 -15.61
N ARG A 262 -36.64 18.53 -16.73
CA ARG A 262 -35.71 18.52 -17.88
C ARG A 262 -36.20 19.39 -19.05
N ASN A 263 -37.49 19.71 -19.10
CA ASN A 263 -38.10 20.69 -20.01
C ASN A 263 -38.13 22.08 -19.37
#